data_AF-A0A1F8KK96-F1
#
_entry.id   AF-A0A1F8KK96-F1
#
_cell.length_a   1.000
_cell.length_b   1.000
_cell.length_c   1.000
_cell.angle_alpha   90.00
_cell.angle_beta   90.00
_cell.angle_gamma   90.00
#
_symmetry.space_group_name_H-M   'P 1'
#
loop_
_entity.id
_entity.type
_entity.pdbx_description
1 polymer ?
#
loop_
_entity_poly.entity_id
_entity_poly.type
_entity_poly.pdbx_seq_one_letter_code
_entity_poly.pdbx_strand_id
1 'polypeptide(L)'
;MNLRSFRTAAWLGWKIESNWTDPFLFAVYSIIKPLAGAAILVVMYSVITKGDFAAPLFPYIYLGNAFYMYVGAVMTGVSWAIIDDREHYRTLKYMYVAPIRIPLYLIGRAVARFLTGSFSVLITIVFGALFLHVPIEAAQVDWLLFSVSLLMGVVLLALMGLTLAGVTLLLARHSDYLGDAVAGGLYLFSGAVFPLDVLPAWLRPIGYAMPITYWLELLRRSLVGSVAQAFPTLANLSNGQLLAILGGMIALAAVVAVITFRWCDHQARERGYIDRTTNY
;
A
#
# COMPACT_ATOMS: atom_id res chain seq x y z
N MET A 1 6.19 6.13 27.15
CA MET A 1 5.90 4.70 26.88
C MET A 1 5.64 4.40 25.39
N ASN A 2 4.88 5.23 24.66
CA ASN A 2 4.45 4.94 23.29
C ASN A 2 5.57 4.80 22.23
N LEU A 3 6.57 5.69 22.21
CA LEU A 3 7.60 5.68 21.15
C LEU A 3 8.55 4.46 21.23
N ARG A 4 8.83 3.96 22.44
CA ARG A 4 9.65 2.75 22.63
C ARG A 4 8.94 1.54 22.03
N SER A 5 7.65 1.35 22.35
CA SER A 5 6.84 0.26 21.78
C SER A 5 6.80 0.29 20.25
N PHE A 6 6.61 1.47 19.65
CA PHE A 6 6.64 1.64 18.20
C PHE A 6 7.99 1.23 17.59
N ARG A 7 9.11 1.74 18.13
CA ARG A 7 10.46 1.41 17.64
C ARG A 7 10.77 -0.08 17.77
N THR A 8 10.42 -0.69 18.90
CA THR A 8 10.62 -2.13 19.12
C THR A 8 9.76 -2.96 18.17
N ALA A 9 8.51 -2.57 17.94
CA ALA A 9 7.62 -3.25 17.00
C ALA A 9 8.14 -3.16 15.55
N ALA A 10 8.64 -1.99 15.13
CA ALA A 10 9.26 -1.81 13.83
C ALA A 10 10.51 -2.69 13.65
N TRP A 11 11.37 -2.74 14.68
CA TRP A 11 12.56 -3.59 14.68
C TRP A 11 12.22 -5.09 14.65
N LEU A 12 11.22 -5.50 15.43
CA LEU A 12 10.70 -6.87 15.41
C LEU A 12 10.14 -7.23 14.04
N GLY A 13 9.36 -6.32 13.44
CA GLY A 13 8.89 -6.43 12.05
C GLY A 13 10.04 -6.69 11.10
N TRP A 14 11.09 -5.87 11.16
CA TRP A 14 12.24 -6.02 10.27
C TRP A 14 12.92 -7.38 10.42
N LYS A 15 13.11 -7.85 11.66
CA LYS A 15 13.70 -9.16 11.91
C LYS A 15 12.85 -10.30 11.35
N ILE A 16 11.53 -10.22 11.50
CA ILE A 16 10.63 -11.25 10.97
C ILE A 16 10.65 -11.25 9.44
N GLU A 17 10.61 -10.08 8.82
CA GLU A 17 10.61 -9.95 7.36
C GLU A 17 11.95 -10.26 6.68
N SER A 18 13.08 -10.08 7.38
CA SER A 18 14.42 -10.28 6.78
C SER A 18 15.02 -11.65 7.06
N ASN A 19 14.61 -12.34 8.14
CA ASN A 19 15.30 -13.53 8.64
C ASN A 19 14.64 -14.86 8.26
N TRP A 20 13.74 -14.88 7.27
CA TRP A 20 13.07 -16.11 6.82
C TRP A 20 13.94 -16.98 5.89
N THR A 21 15.06 -16.44 5.36
CA THR A 21 15.99 -17.14 4.46
C THR A 21 17.41 -16.59 4.61
N ASP A 22 18.39 -17.21 3.96
CA ASP A 22 19.75 -16.66 3.89
C ASP A 22 19.77 -15.29 3.17
N PRO A 23 20.74 -14.41 3.53
CA PRO A 23 20.78 -13.05 2.98
C PRO A 23 20.86 -12.97 1.46
N PHE A 24 21.45 -13.97 0.79
CA PHE A 24 21.58 -14.00 -0.66
C PHE A 24 20.24 -14.30 -1.32
N LEU A 25 19.53 -15.37 -0.91
CA LEU A 25 18.19 -15.66 -1.41
C LEU A 25 17.20 -14.53 -1.10
N PHE A 26 17.32 -13.90 0.06
CA PHE A 26 16.50 -12.73 0.40
C PHE A 26 16.70 -11.58 -0.61
N ALA A 27 17.96 -11.26 -0.93
CA ALA A 27 18.29 -10.21 -1.89
C ALA A 27 17.81 -10.56 -3.30
N VAL A 28 18.06 -11.80 -3.75
CA VAL A 28 17.62 -12.30 -5.05
C VAL A 28 16.10 -12.22 -5.18
N TYR A 29 15.36 -12.71 -4.18
CA TYR A 29 13.90 -12.69 -4.20
C TYR A 29 13.33 -11.27 -4.17
N SER A 30 13.95 -10.37 -3.38
CA SER A 30 13.56 -8.96 -3.28
C SER A 30 13.75 -8.19 -4.59
N ILE A 31 14.65 -8.65 -5.47
CA ILE A 31 14.89 -8.05 -6.80
C ILE A 31 14.02 -8.73 -7.87
N ILE A 32 14.03 -10.06 -7.93
CA ILE A 32 13.35 -10.80 -9.00
C ILE A 32 11.84 -10.65 -8.92
N LYS A 33 11.24 -10.72 -7.72
CA LYS A 33 9.78 -10.67 -7.56
C LYS A 33 9.15 -9.38 -8.13
N PRO A 34 9.58 -8.17 -7.75
CA PRO A 34 9.01 -6.95 -8.30
C PRO A 34 9.28 -6.80 -9.80
N LEU A 35 10.47 -7.18 -10.27
CA LEU A 35 10.79 -7.15 -11.70
C LEU A 35 9.93 -8.12 -12.51
N ALA A 36 9.64 -9.32 -12.01
CA ALA A 36 8.74 -10.26 -12.65
C ALA A 36 7.32 -9.70 -12.73
N GLY A 37 6.83 -9.08 -11.64
CA GLY A 37 5.52 -8.39 -11.63
C GLY A 37 5.46 -7.25 -12.65
N ALA A 38 6.49 -6.41 -12.71
CA ALA A 38 6.60 -5.34 -13.69
C ALA A 38 6.70 -5.88 -15.13
N ALA A 39 7.44 -6.97 -15.35
CA ALA A 39 7.60 -7.60 -16.65
C ALA A 39 6.26 -8.10 -17.21
N ILE A 40 5.38 -8.68 -16.38
CA ILE A 40 4.03 -9.07 -16.80
C ILE A 40 3.27 -7.86 -17.36
N LEU A 41 3.33 -6.72 -16.67
CA LEU A 41 2.67 -5.49 -17.11
C LEU A 41 3.29 -4.93 -18.39
N VAL A 42 4.62 -4.93 -18.50
CA VAL A 42 5.33 -4.45 -19.69
C VAL A 42 5.00 -5.31 -20.91
N VAL A 43 4.98 -6.63 -20.75
CA VAL A 43 4.60 -7.58 -21.82
C VAL A 43 3.13 -7.36 -22.21
N MET A 44 2.23 -7.29 -21.23
CA MET A 44 0.81 -7.03 -21.47
C MET A 44 0.62 -5.72 -22.25
N TYR A 45 1.28 -4.64 -21.83
CA TYR A 45 1.23 -3.35 -22.50
C TYR A 45 1.75 -3.44 -23.93
N SER A 46 2.92 -4.05 -24.13
CA SER A 46 3.55 -4.26 -25.44
C SER A 46 2.62 -4.96 -26.43
N VAL A 47 1.93 -6.02 -25.97
CA VAL A 47 0.98 -6.78 -26.81
C VAL A 47 -0.23 -5.92 -27.19
N ILE A 48 -0.77 -5.12 -26.26
CA ILE A 48 -1.95 -4.29 -26.49
C ILE A 48 -1.64 -3.11 -27.42
N THR A 49 -0.52 -2.43 -27.20
CA THR A 49 -0.15 -1.20 -27.93
C THR A 49 0.76 -1.46 -29.12
N LYS A 50 1.06 -2.73 -29.43
CA LYS A 50 2.02 -3.15 -30.47
C LYS A 50 3.41 -2.53 -30.27
N GLY A 51 3.82 -2.39 -29.00
CA GLY A 51 5.14 -1.89 -28.61
C GLY A 51 5.28 -0.37 -28.53
N ASP A 52 4.19 0.39 -28.46
CA ASP A 52 4.24 1.86 -28.34
C ASP A 52 4.55 2.32 -26.90
N PHE A 53 5.81 2.22 -26.50
CA PHE A 53 6.31 2.69 -25.20
C PHE A 53 6.53 4.20 -25.12
N ALA A 54 6.44 4.92 -26.25
CA ALA A 54 6.58 6.38 -26.29
C ALA A 54 5.29 7.09 -25.84
N ALA A 55 4.14 6.41 -25.92
CA ALA A 55 2.88 6.96 -25.48
C ALA A 55 2.89 7.33 -23.97
N PRO A 56 2.28 8.46 -23.57
CA PRO A 56 2.17 8.88 -22.17
C PRO A 56 1.49 7.85 -21.25
N LEU A 57 0.72 6.93 -21.84
CA LEU A 57 0.06 5.84 -21.14
C LEU A 57 1.08 4.87 -20.51
N PHE A 58 2.22 4.62 -21.13
CA PHE A 58 3.20 3.68 -20.58
C PHE A 58 3.77 4.15 -19.24
N PRO A 59 4.37 5.36 -19.12
CA PRO A 59 4.79 5.89 -17.82
C PRO A 59 3.65 5.97 -16.79
N TYR A 60 2.42 6.27 -17.22
CA TYR A 60 1.26 6.35 -16.34
C TYR A 60 0.98 5.01 -15.64
N ILE A 61 0.92 3.92 -16.41
CA ILE A 61 0.61 2.58 -15.90
C ILE A 61 1.81 2.01 -15.16
N TYR A 62 3.03 2.23 -15.68
CA TYR A 62 4.25 1.73 -15.05
C TYR A 62 4.48 2.32 -13.66
N LEU A 63 4.40 3.66 -13.52
CA LEU A 63 4.53 4.33 -12.22
C LEU A 63 3.36 4.00 -11.30
N GLY A 64 2.14 3.95 -11.86
CA GLY A 64 0.94 3.55 -11.12
C GLY A 64 1.11 2.19 -10.45
N ASN A 65 1.53 1.18 -11.22
CA ASN A 65 1.78 -0.16 -10.72
C ASN A 65 2.93 -0.20 -9.71
N ALA A 66 4.03 0.51 -9.99
CA ALA A 66 5.17 0.59 -9.09
C ALA A 66 4.73 1.07 -7.71
N PHE A 67 4.07 2.22 -7.61
CA PHE A 67 3.59 2.72 -6.31
C PHE A 67 2.46 1.88 -5.72
N TYR A 68 1.67 1.19 -6.55
CA TYR A 68 0.65 0.28 -6.07
C TYR A 68 1.20 -0.88 -5.24
N MET A 69 2.47 -1.26 -5.43
CA MET A 69 3.11 -2.28 -4.58
C MET A 69 3.08 -1.92 -3.09
N TYR A 70 3.11 -0.63 -2.73
CA TYR A 70 2.95 -0.20 -1.34
C TYR A 70 1.56 -0.52 -0.79
N VAL A 71 0.51 -0.48 -1.62
CA VAL A 71 -0.86 -0.77 -1.20
C VAL A 71 -0.91 -2.19 -0.64
N GLY A 72 -0.44 -3.16 -1.42
CA GLY A 72 -0.34 -4.55 -0.96
C GLY A 72 0.60 -4.69 0.24
N ALA A 73 1.81 -4.11 0.17
CA ALA A 73 2.81 -4.31 1.22
C ALA A 73 2.39 -3.74 2.58
N VAL A 74 2.00 -2.46 2.64
CA VAL A 74 1.71 -1.76 3.89
C VAL A 74 0.35 -2.16 4.44
N MET A 75 -0.69 -2.16 3.60
CA MET A 75 -2.06 -2.42 4.05
C MET A 75 -2.22 -3.88 4.51
N THR A 76 -1.81 -4.85 3.67
CA THR A 76 -1.83 -6.27 4.05
C THR A 76 -0.85 -6.52 5.19
N GLY A 77 0.30 -5.84 5.23
CA GLY A 77 1.30 -5.97 6.30
C GLY A 77 0.75 -5.67 7.71
N VAL A 78 -0.04 -4.60 7.86
CA VAL A 78 -0.68 -4.25 9.14
C VAL A 78 -1.70 -5.32 9.55
N SER A 79 -2.53 -5.73 8.60
CA SER A 79 -3.61 -6.71 8.83
C SER A 79 -3.07 -8.10 9.15
N TRP A 80 -2.03 -8.52 8.41
CA TRP A 80 -1.36 -9.81 8.55
C TRP A 80 -0.66 -9.93 9.90
N ALA A 81 -0.13 -8.85 10.46
CA ALA A 81 0.53 -8.88 11.77
C ALA A 81 -0.36 -9.47 12.88
N ILE A 82 -1.68 -9.26 12.82
CA ILE A 82 -2.62 -9.87 13.77
C ILE A 82 -2.70 -11.39 13.58
N ILE A 83 -2.79 -11.85 12.34
CA ILE A 83 -2.90 -13.27 12.01
C ILE A 83 -1.60 -13.98 12.40
N ASP A 84 -0.47 -13.40 12.05
CA ASP A 84 0.87 -13.89 12.38
C ASP A 84 1.07 -14.02 13.91
N ASP A 85 0.71 -12.98 14.67
CA ASP A 85 0.81 -13.00 16.13
C ASP A 85 -0.24 -13.94 16.79
N ARG A 86 -1.41 -14.16 16.17
CA ARG A 86 -2.47 -15.03 16.69
C ARG A 86 -2.23 -16.51 16.40
N GLU A 87 -1.92 -16.84 15.14
CA GLU A 87 -1.92 -18.21 14.63
C GLU A 87 -0.52 -18.81 14.60
N HIS A 88 0.46 -18.07 14.08
CA HIS A 88 1.84 -18.55 13.94
C HIS A 88 2.59 -18.49 15.26
N TYR A 89 2.67 -17.31 15.89
CA TYR A 89 3.42 -17.13 17.14
C TYR A 89 2.60 -17.38 18.41
N ARG A 90 1.26 -17.31 18.32
CA ARG A 90 0.33 -17.47 19.46
C ARG A 90 0.63 -16.50 20.61
N THR A 91 1.19 -15.35 20.28
CA THR A 91 1.63 -14.31 21.22
C THR A 91 0.57 -13.23 21.44
N LEU A 92 -0.44 -13.16 20.56
CA LEU A 92 -1.45 -12.11 20.60
C LEU A 92 -2.12 -11.99 21.99
N LYS A 93 -2.48 -13.10 22.64
CA LYS A 93 -3.05 -13.08 24.00
C LYS A 93 -2.13 -12.43 25.05
N TYR A 94 -0.83 -12.65 24.98
CA TYR A 94 0.13 -12.07 25.92
C TYR A 94 0.28 -10.56 25.68
N MET A 95 0.16 -10.13 24.42
CA MET A 95 0.16 -8.72 24.07
C MET A 95 -1.03 -7.95 24.65
N TYR A 96 -2.20 -8.59 24.76
CA TYR A 96 -3.39 -7.99 25.38
C TYR A 96 -3.29 -7.85 26.91
N VAL A 97 -2.43 -8.64 27.57
CA VAL A 97 -2.16 -8.54 29.02
C VAL A 97 -1.05 -7.51 29.32
N ALA A 98 -0.15 -7.28 28.35
CA ALA A 98 0.92 -6.30 28.48
C ALA A 98 0.40 -4.85 28.39
N PRO A 99 1.07 -3.86 29.03
CA PRO A 99 0.69 -2.45 28.98
C PRO A 99 1.11 -1.79 27.66
N ILE A 100 0.67 -2.34 26.52
CA ILE A 100 0.97 -1.87 25.16
C ILE A 100 -0.29 -1.40 24.43
N ARG A 101 -0.11 -0.42 23.53
CA ARG A 101 -1.18 0.04 22.64
C ARG A 101 -1.10 -0.74 21.33
N ILE A 102 -2.00 -1.69 21.14
CA ILE A 102 -1.99 -2.59 19.96
C ILE A 102 -2.01 -1.85 18.62
N PRO A 103 -2.84 -0.80 18.39
CA PRO A 103 -2.78 -0.06 17.13
C PRO A 103 -1.39 0.50 16.81
N LEU A 104 -0.67 0.99 17.83
CA LEU A 104 0.67 1.54 17.65
C LEU A 104 1.71 0.45 17.36
N TYR A 105 1.55 -0.73 17.97
CA TYR A 105 2.35 -1.90 17.66
C TYR A 105 2.14 -2.35 16.20
N LEU A 106 0.89 -2.44 15.74
CA LEU A 106 0.55 -2.86 14.37
C LEU A 106 1.08 -1.87 13.33
N ILE A 107 0.93 -0.56 13.57
CA ILE A 107 1.53 0.47 12.70
C ILE A 107 3.07 0.38 12.74
N GLY A 108 3.67 0.06 13.89
CA GLY A 108 5.11 -0.22 14.00
C GLY A 108 5.54 -1.39 13.10
N ARG A 109 4.82 -2.50 13.13
CA ARG A 109 5.06 -3.67 12.25
C ARG A 109 4.97 -3.29 10.77
N ALA A 110 4.07 -2.38 10.42
CA ALA A 110 3.91 -1.87 9.06
C ALA A 110 5.15 -1.16 8.52
N VAL A 111 6.00 -0.57 9.38
CA VAL A 111 7.23 0.11 8.95
C VAL A 111 8.17 -0.85 8.23
N ALA A 112 8.31 -2.09 8.72
CA ALA A 112 9.15 -3.09 8.08
C ALA A 112 8.64 -3.43 6.67
N ARG A 113 7.32 -3.58 6.53
CA ARG A 113 6.64 -3.83 5.25
C ARG A 113 6.72 -2.63 4.30
N PHE A 114 6.66 -1.42 4.83
CA PHE A 114 6.94 -0.21 4.05
C PHE A 114 8.37 -0.24 3.53
N LEU A 115 9.38 -0.52 4.37
CA LEU A 115 10.78 -0.54 3.94
C LEU A 115 11.05 -1.60 2.85
N THR A 116 10.55 -2.82 3.01
CA THR A 116 10.69 -3.87 1.99
C THR A 116 9.91 -3.53 0.71
N GLY A 117 8.73 -2.91 0.84
CA GLY A 117 7.99 -2.33 -0.27
C GLY A 117 8.77 -1.24 -0.99
N SER A 118 9.44 -0.35 -0.26
CA SER A 118 10.26 0.74 -0.82
C SER A 118 11.41 0.21 -1.67
N PHE A 119 12.06 -0.87 -1.24
CA PHE A 119 13.07 -1.53 -2.07
C PHE A 119 12.46 -2.04 -3.37
N SER A 120 11.30 -2.71 -3.30
CA SER A 120 10.60 -3.23 -4.48
C SER A 120 10.22 -2.12 -5.48
N VAL A 121 9.68 -1.03 -4.96
CA VAL A 121 9.28 0.16 -5.74
C VAL A 121 10.51 0.83 -6.37
N LEU A 122 11.58 1.02 -5.59
CA LEU A 122 12.82 1.63 -6.07
C LEU A 122 13.46 0.79 -7.19
N ILE A 123 13.56 -0.53 -7.00
CA ILE A 123 14.08 -1.45 -8.01
C ILE A 123 13.26 -1.34 -9.30
N THR A 124 11.93 -1.30 -9.19
CA THR A 124 11.04 -1.20 -10.34
C THR A 124 11.18 0.14 -11.05
N ILE A 125 11.25 1.26 -10.33
CA ILE A 125 11.43 2.59 -10.93
C ILE A 125 12.79 2.70 -11.60
N VAL A 126 13.86 2.27 -10.94
CA VAL A 126 15.23 2.29 -11.51
C VAL A 126 15.30 1.43 -12.77
N PHE A 127 14.71 0.24 -12.74
CA PHE A 127 14.64 -0.61 -13.93
C PHE A 127 13.87 0.06 -15.08
N GLY A 128 12.75 0.71 -14.77
CA GLY A 128 11.95 1.42 -15.77
C GLY A 128 12.69 2.61 -16.39
N ALA A 129 13.40 3.38 -15.57
CA ALA A 129 14.21 4.50 -16.05
C ALA A 129 15.37 4.04 -16.93
N LEU A 130 16.08 2.97 -16.53
CA LEU A 130 17.30 2.52 -17.23
C LEU A 130 17.02 1.67 -18.47
N PHE A 131 16.06 0.73 -18.42
CA PHE A 131 15.84 -0.24 -19.48
C PHE A 131 14.63 0.08 -20.37
N LEU A 132 13.62 0.72 -19.79
CA LEU A 132 12.35 1.02 -20.47
C LEU A 132 12.23 2.49 -20.88
N HIS A 133 13.27 3.29 -20.64
CA HIS A 133 13.36 4.71 -20.99
C HIS A 133 12.14 5.52 -20.51
N VAL A 134 11.61 5.17 -19.33
CA VAL A 134 10.55 5.98 -18.68
C VAL A 134 11.12 7.38 -18.43
N PRO A 135 10.45 8.47 -18.85
CA PRO A 135 10.99 9.83 -18.85
C PRO A 135 11.02 10.44 -17.44
N ILE A 136 11.85 9.87 -16.57
CA ILE A 136 12.12 10.37 -15.22
C ILE A 136 13.43 11.13 -15.25
N GLU A 137 13.34 12.45 -15.35
CA GLU A 137 14.50 13.33 -15.20
C GLU A 137 14.60 13.82 -13.75
N ALA A 138 15.58 13.32 -13.00
CA ALA A 138 15.75 13.65 -11.58
C ALA A 138 15.81 15.16 -11.27
N ALA A 139 16.22 15.98 -12.25
CA ALA A 139 16.25 17.44 -12.15
C ALA A 139 14.87 18.11 -12.27
N GLN A 140 13.91 17.46 -12.93
CA GLN A 140 12.54 17.96 -13.10
C GLN A 140 11.58 17.42 -12.03
N VAL A 141 12.04 16.48 -11.19
CA VAL A 141 11.24 15.89 -10.10
C VAL A 141 11.01 16.92 -9.01
N ASP A 142 9.73 17.10 -8.64
CA ASP A 142 9.36 17.86 -7.45
C ASP A 142 9.51 16.97 -6.21
N TRP A 143 10.72 16.98 -5.65
CA TRP A 143 11.08 16.16 -4.48
C TRP A 143 10.26 16.51 -3.24
N LEU A 144 9.79 17.76 -3.11
CA LEU A 144 8.96 18.18 -1.99
C LEU A 144 7.56 17.57 -2.10
N LEU A 145 6.93 17.72 -3.28
CA LEU A 145 5.63 17.12 -3.56
C LEU A 145 5.68 15.60 -3.46
N PHE A 146 6.74 14.98 -3.99
CA PHE A 146 6.96 13.54 -3.89
C PHE A 146 7.04 13.08 -2.43
N SER A 147 7.87 13.73 -1.63
CA SER A 147 8.07 13.33 -0.22
C SER A 147 6.80 13.50 0.61
N VAL A 148 6.09 14.63 0.45
CA VAL A 148 4.84 14.90 1.16
C VAL A 148 3.75 13.91 0.74
N SER A 149 3.55 13.71 -0.56
CA SER A 149 2.55 12.77 -1.07
C SER A 149 2.84 11.33 -0.68
N LEU A 150 4.11 10.89 -0.72
CA LEU A 150 4.53 9.58 -0.26
C LEU A 150 4.20 9.37 1.23
N LEU A 151 4.57 10.32 2.10
CA LEU A 151 4.27 10.24 3.53
C LEU A 151 2.76 10.19 3.80
N MET A 152 1.98 11.04 3.12
CA MET A 152 0.52 11.03 3.23
C MET A 152 -0.07 9.68 2.79
N GLY A 153 0.42 9.12 1.70
CA GLY A 153 0.03 7.79 1.22
C GLY A 153 0.38 6.68 2.21
N VAL A 154 1.59 6.68 2.78
CA VAL A 154 1.97 5.67 3.79
C VAL A 154 1.06 5.74 5.01
N VAL A 155 0.71 6.96 5.47
CA VAL A 155 -0.25 7.14 6.57
C VAL A 155 -1.63 6.61 6.18
N LEU A 156 -2.12 6.95 4.98
CA LEU A 156 -3.39 6.44 4.46
C LEU A 156 -3.41 4.90 4.47
N LEU A 157 -2.38 4.26 3.91
CA LEU A 157 -2.28 2.81 3.80
C LEU A 157 -2.15 2.13 5.17
N ALA A 158 -1.46 2.75 6.12
CA ALA A 158 -1.40 2.26 7.50
C ALA A 158 -2.77 2.32 8.18
N LEU A 159 -3.56 3.37 7.94
CA LEU A 159 -4.92 3.51 8.48
C LEU A 159 -5.89 2.49 7.85
N MET A 160 -5.81 2.30 6.53
CA MET A 160 -6.56 1.24 5.83
C MET A 160 -6.11 -0.16 6.27
N GLY A 161 -4.82 -0.35 6.54
CA GLY A 161 -4.33 -1.59 7.12
C GLY A 161 -4.89 -1.83 8.52
N LEU A 162 -5.04 -0.77 9.32
CA LEU A 162 -5.60 -0.84 10.67
C LEU A 162 -7.11 -1.15 10.66
N THR A 163 -7.89 -0.63 9.71
CA THR A 163 -9.30 -1.04 9.54
C THR A 163 -9.40 -2.53 9.26
N LEU A 164 -8.59 -3.04 8.32
CA LEU A 164 -8.54 -4.47 7.99
C LEU A 164 -8.10 -5.31 9.18
N ALA A 165 -7.09 -4.85 9.93
CA ALA A 165 -6.63 -5.51 11.14
C ALA A 165 -7.77 -5.63 12.18
N GLY A 166 -8.60 -4.59 12.33
CA GLY A 166 -9.82 -4.70 13.13
C GLY A 166 -10.74 -5.83 12.64
N VAL A 167 -11.02 -5.89 11.35
CA VAL A 167 -11.88 -6.93 10.76
C VAL A 167 -11.29 -8.33 10.91
N THR A 168 -9.98 -8.52 10.76
CA THR A 168 -9.32 -9.83 10.90
C THR A 168 -9.36 -10.38 12.32
N LEU A 169 -9.48 -9.54 13.35
CA LEU A 169 -9.74 -10.00 14.72
C LEU A 169 -11.04 -10.79 14.86
N LEU A 170 -12.05 -10.48 14.03
CA LEU A 170 -13.35 -11.16 14.06
C LEU A 170 -13.41 -12.38 13.13
N LEU A 171 -12.55 -12.43 12.11
CA LEU A 171 -12.48 -13.55 11.19
C LEU A 171 -11.63 -14.68 11.78
N ALA A 172 -12.24 -15.85 11.91
CA ALA A 172 -11.52 -17.06 12.27
C ALA A 172 -10.85 -17.71 11.06
N ARG A 173 -11.52 -17.81 9.90
CA ARG A 173 -10.99 -18.50 8.68
C ARG A 173 -10.88 -17.55 7.49
N HIS A 174 -9.95 -17.85 6.58
CA HIS A 174 -9.70 -17.11 5.33
C HIS A 174 -9.33 -15.63 5.54
N SER A 175 -8.82 -15.27 6.72
CA SER A 175 -8.32 -13.92 6.99
C SER A 175 -7.15 -13.55 6.07
N ASP A 176 -6.44 -14.55 5.55
CA ASP A 176 -5.25 -14.39 4.72
C ASP A 176 -5.54 -13.71 3.39
N TYR A 177 -6.71 -13.97 2.81
CA TYR A 177 -7.10 -13.41 1.52
C TYR A 177 -7.77 -12.04 1.64
N LEU A 178 -8.14 -11.59 2.85
CA LEU A 178 -8.90 -10.35 3.02
C LEU A 178 -8.11 -9.13 2.56
N GLY A 179 -6.82 -9.05 2.94
CA GLY A 179 -5.93 -7.97 2.54
C GLY A 179 -5.79 -7.89 1.02
N ASP A 180 -5.52 -9.04 0.40
CA ASP A 180 -5.32 -9.15 -1.04
C ASP A 180 -6.61 -8.90 -1.84
N ALA A 181 -7.77 -9.33 -1.33
CA ALA A 181 -9.06 -9.06 -1.96
C ALA A 181 -9.39 -7.56 -1.96
N VAL A 182 -9.16 -6.86 -0.85
CA VAL A 182 -9.35 -5.42 -0.76
C VAL A 182 -8.34 -4.67 -1.62
N ALA A 183 -7.06 -5.10 -1.61
CA ALA A 183 -6.05 -4.56 -2.51
C ALA A 183 -6.41 -4.81 -3.99
N GLY A 184 -6.95 -5.97 -4.35
CA GLY A 184 -7.41 -6.24 -5.72
C GLY A 184 -8.56 -5.32 -6.14
N GLY A 185 -9.54 -5.12 -5.25
CA GLY A 185 -10.66 -4.19 -5.51
C GLY A 185 -10.19 -2.75 -5.69
N LEU A 186 -9.28 -2.28 -4.83
CA LEU A 186 -8.70 -0.95 -4.93
C LEU A 186 -7.87 -0.77 -6.21
N TYR A 187 -7.24 -1.84 -6.71
CA TYR A 187 -6.40 -1.78 -7.90
C TYR A 187 -7.22 -1.48 -9.14
N LEU A 188 -8.43 -2.03 -9.20
CA LEU A 188 -9.37 -1.83 -10.29
C LEU A 188 -9.92 -0.40 -10.34
N PHE A 189 -10.21 0.20 -9.18
CA PHE A 189 -10.90 1.50 -9.11
C PHE A 189 -9.97 2.70 -8.88
N SER A 190 -8.70 2.49 -8.52
CA SER A 190 -7.76 3.58 -8.18
C SER A 190 -7.05 4.22 -9.37
N GLY A 191 -7.31 3.76 -10.59
CA GLY A 191 -6.59 4.23 -11.78
C GLY A 191 -5.11 3.85 -11.80
N ALA A 192 -4.72 2.78 -11.10
CA ALA A 192 -3.34 2.28 -11.07
C ALA A 192 -2.92 1.68 -12.43
N VAL A 193 -3.83 0.96 -13.10
CA VAL A 193 -3.58 0.23 -14.37
C VAL A 193 -4.11 0.94 -15.59
N PHE A 194 -5.16 1.72 -15.45
CA PHE A 194 -5.77 2.45 -16.56
C PHE A 194 -6.31 3.79 -16.07
N PRO A 195 -6.36 4.81 -16.93
CA PRO A 195 -6.95 6.10 -16.59
C PRO A 195 -8.43 5.94 -16.21
N LEU A 196 -8.90 6.75 -15.26
CA LEU A 196 -10.30 6.71 -14.82
C LEU A 196 -11.30 7.05 -15.95
N ASP A 197 -10.86 7.76 -17.00
CA ASP A 197 -11.71 8.09 -18.15
C ASP A 197 -12.17 6.86 -18.94
N VAL A 198 -11.42 5.76 -18.85
CA VAL A 198 -11.77 4.46 -19.46
C VAL A 198 -12.95 3.81 -18.75
N LEU A 199 -13.19 4.13 -17.47
CA LEU A 199 -14.34 3.60 -16.74
C LEU A 199 -15.66 4.16 -17.31
N PRO A 200 -16.72 3.34 -17.38
CA PRO A 200 -18.07 3.80 -17.68
C PRO A 200 -18.48 4.96 -16.76
N ALA A 201 -19.28 5.89 -17.27
CA ALA A 201 -19.69 7.09 -16.52
C ALA A 201 -20.32 6.78 -15.14
N TRP A 202 -20.99 5.63 -15.01
CA TRP A 202 -21.59 5.18 -13.74
C TRP A 202 -20.58 4.59 -12.74
N LEU A 203 -19.41 4.12 -13.19
CA LEU A 203 -18.33 3.59 -12.35
C LEU A 203 -17.33 4.66 -11.91
N ARG A 204 -17.16 5.74 -12.69
CA ARG A 204 -16.21 6.83 -12.38
C ARG A 204 -16.37 7.42 -10.97
N PRO A 205 -17.60 7.65 -10.43
CA PRO A 205 -17.76 8.16 -9.07
C PRO A 205 -17.09 7.29 -8.01
N ILE A 206 -17.04 5.96 -8.21
CA ILE A 206 -16.36 5.04 -7.30
C ILE A 206 -14.85 5.31 -7.32
N GLY A 207 -14.27 5.53 -8.50
CA GLY A 207 -12.85 5.87 -8.62
C GLY A 207 -12.48 7.20 -7.95
N TYR A 208 -13.37 8.20 -8.02
CA TYR A 208 -13.21 9.47 -7.29
C TYR A 208 -13.45 9.36 -5.78
N ALA A 209 -14.13 8.33 -5.30
CA ALA A 209 -14.25 8.08 -3.87
C ALA A 209 -12.98 7.45 -3.28
N MET A 210 -12.11 6.87 -4.11
CA MET A 210 -10.92 6.15 -3.65
C MET A 210 -9.76 7.10 -3.33
N PRO A 211 -9.20 7.06 -2.11
CA PRO A 211 -8.09 7.93 -1.73
C PRO A 211 -6.78 7.59 -2.46
N ILE A 212 -6.61 6.33 -2.85
CA ILE A 212 -5.44 5.86 -3.62
C ILE A 212 -5.37 6.55 -4.99
N THR A 213 -6.50 6.90 -5.60
CA THR A 213 -6.56 7.64 -6.87
C THR A 213 -5.79 8.95 -6.78
N TYR A 214 -6.11 9.77 -5.78
CA TYR A 214 -5.46 11.08 -5.58
C TYR A 214 -3.99 10.94 -5.21
N TRP A 215 -3.67 9.91 -4.44
CA TRP A 215 -2.29 9.62 -4.06
C TRP A 215 -1.40 9.21 -5.24
N LEU A 216 -1.87 8.29 -6.09
CA LEU A 216 -1.14 7.87 -7.30
C LEU A 216 -0.98 9.03 -8.29
N GLU A 217 -2.01 9.87 -8.42
CA GLU A 217 -1.95 11.07 -9.26
C GLU A 217 -0.87 12.05 -8.77
N LEU A 218 -0.81 12.34 -7.47
CA LEU A 218 0.21 13.20 -6.88
C LEU A 218 1.63 12.66 -7.10
N LEU A 219 1.82 11.34 -6.93
CA LEU A 219 3.11 10.70 -7.15
C LEU A 219 3.54 10.79 -8.63
N ARG A 220 2.62 10.54 -9.57
CA ARG A 220 2.89 10.72 -11.01
C ARG A 220 3.26 12.17 -11.34
N ARG A 221 2.50 13.15 -10.83
CA ARG A 221 2.79 14.59 -11.02
C ARG A 221 4.15 15.00 -10.48
N SER A 222 4.54 14.42 -9.35
CA SER A 222 5.83 14.75 -8.74
C SER A 222 7.03 14.19 -9.52
N LEU A 223 6.87 13.06 -10.20
CA LEU A 223 7.96 12.41 -10.95
C LEU A 223 7.99 12.81 -12.42
N VAL A 224 6.82 12.87 -13.05
CA VAL A 224 6.66 13.10 -14.49
C VAL A 224 5.45 14.01 -14.71
N GLY A 225 5.67 15.32 -14.57
CA GLY A 225 4.61 16.33 -14.61
C GLY A 225 3.79 16.35 -15.91
N SER A 226 4.37 15.94 -17.03
CA SER A 226 3.70 15.87 -18.35
C SER A 226 2.69 14.71 -18.45
N VAL A 227 2.91 13.60 -17.73
CA VAL A 227 2.05 12.40 -17.81
C VAL A 227 0.69 12.64 -17.15
N ALA A 228 0.65 13.43 -16.08
CA ALA A 228 -0.60 13.80 -15.42
C ALA A 228 -1.47 14.75 -16.27
N GLN A 229 -0.85 15.57 -17.13
CA GLN A 229 -1.58 16.46 -18.04
C GLN A 229 -2.18 15.73 -19.25
N ALA A 230 -1.70 14.53 -19.55
CA ALA A 230 -2.21 13.73 -20.67
C ALA A 230 -3.61 13.16 -20.41
N PHE A 231 -4.08 13.12 -19.15
CA PHE A 231 -5.38 12.57 -18.78
C PHE A 231 -6.25 13.66 -18.11
N PRO A 232 -7.40 14.03 -18.70
CA PRO A 232 -8.19 15.18 -18.28
C PRO A 232 -8.88 15.01 -16.92
N THR A 233 -8.96 13.78 -16.40
CA THR A 233 -9.81 13.40 -15.25
C THR A 233 -9.52 14.19 -13.97
N LEU A 234 -8.25 14.50 -13.70
CA LEU A 234 -7.80 15.27 -12.54
C LEU A 234 -6.95 16.49 -12.93
N ALA A 235 -6.70 16.70 -14.22
CA ALA A 235 -5.83 17.77 -14.73
C ALA A 235 -6.27 19.18 -14.29
N ASN A 236 -7.58 19.39 -14.09
CA ASN A 236 -8.15 20.67 -13.65
C ASN A 236 -7.90 21.00 -12.16
N LEU A 237 -7.48 20.01 -11.36
CA LEU A 237 -7.20 20.22 -9.93
C LEU A 237 -5.73 20.58 -9.74
N SER A 238 -5.46 21.58 -8.90
CA SER A 238 -4.09 21.93 -8.52
C SER A 238 -3.50 20.90 -7.55
N ASN A 239 -2.17 20.82 -7.48
CA ASN A 239 -1.49 19.92 -6.54
C ASN A 239 -1.89 20.20 -5.08
N GLY A 240 -2.11 21.47 -4.73
CA GLY A 240 -2.60 21.86 -3.41
C GLY A 240 -4.02 21.36 -3.12
N GLN A 241 -4.92 21.39 -4.12
CA GLN A 241 -6.27 20.83 -3.98
C GLN A 241 -6.24 19.31 -3.83
N LEU A 242 -5.41 18.61 -4.61
CA LEU A 242 -5.25 17.16 -4.50
C LEU A 242 -4.69 16.76 -3.12
N LEU A 243 -3.70 17.50 -2.60
CA LEU A 243 -3.19 17.29 -1.24
C LEU A 243 -4.28 17.54 -0.19
N ALA A 244 -5.10 18.58 -0.35
CA ALA A 244 -6.20 18.87 0.57
C ALA A 244 -7.27 17.77 0.55
N ILE A 245 -7.65 17.28 -0.63
CA ILE A 245 -8.59 16.16 -0.80
C ILE A 245 -8.02 14.90 -0.14
N LEU A 246 -6.76 14.56 -0.43
CA LEU A 246 -6.09 13.41 0.17
C LEU A 246 -6.02 13.55 1.70
N GLY A 247 -5.71 14.75 2.21
CA GLY A 247 -5.70 15.05 3.64
C GLY A 247 -7.06 14.86 4.30
N GLY A 248 -8.14 15.33 3.66
CA GLY A 248 -9.51 15.11 4.10
C GLY A 248 -9.88 13.62 4.13
N MET A 249 -9.48 12.87 3.11
CA MET A 249 -9.71 11.42 3.05
C MET A 249 -8.89 10.66 4.09
N ILE A 250 -7.66 11.10 4.39
CA ILE A 250 -6.85 10.55 5.49
C ILE A 250 -7.53 10.79 6.83
N ALA A 251 -8.07 11.99 7.07
CA ALA A 251 -8.80 12.29 8.29
C ALA A 251 -10.04 11.38 8.43
N LEU A 252 -10.80 11.18 7.34
CA LEU A 252 -11.91 10.25 7.32
C LEU A 252 -11.46 8.81 7.58
N ALA A 253 -10.41 8.35 6.90
CA ALA A 253 -9.84 7.01 7.09
C ALA A 253 -9.35 6.81 8.53
N ALA A 254 -8.81 7.84 9.18
CA ALA A 254 -8.39 7.79 10.57
C ALA A 254 -9.58 7.59 11.52
N VAL A 255 -10.68 8.33 11.30
CA VAL A 255 -11.92 8.16 12.08
C VAL A 255 -12.47 6.74 11.89
N VAL A 256 -12.58 6.29 10.64
CA VAL A 256 -13.07 4.93 10.33
C VAL A 256 -12.16 3.85 10.94
N ALA A 257 -10.85 4.00 10.85
CA ALA A 257 -9.87 3.08 11.44
C ALA A 257 -10.01 2.97 12.95
N VAL A 258 -10.10 4.10 13.65
CA VAL A 258 -10.23 4.10 15.11
C VAL A 258 -11.56 3.49 15.55
N ILE A 259 -12.68 3.86 14.90
CA ILE A 259 -14.00 3.33 15.25
C ILE A 259 -14.06 1.82 14.98
N THR A 260 -13.68 1.39 13.77
CA THR A 260 -13.72 -0.01 13.36
C THR A 260 -12.82 -0.86 14.23
N PHE A 261 -11.57 -0.43 14.45
CA PHE A 261 -10.63 -1.19 15.27
C PHE A 261 -11.13 -1.32 16.71
N ARG A 262 -11.61 -0.25 17.33
CA ARG A 262 -12.11 -0.30 18.72
C ARG A 262 -13.35 -1.19 18.84
N TRP A 263 -14.26 -1.11 17.88
CA TRP A 263 -15.46 -1.94 17.87
C TRP A 263 -15.12 -3.42 17.69
N CYS A 264 -14.28 -3.75 16.70
CA CYS A 264 -13.85 -5.12 16.47
C CYS A 264 -13.01 -5.69 17.63
N ASP A 265 -12.10 -4.90 18.20
CA ASP A 265 -11.30 -5.29 19.36
C ASP A 265 -12.20 -5.64 20.56
N HIS A 266 -13.18 -4.79 20.86
CA HIS A 266 -14.14 -5.05 21.93
C HIS A 266 -14.92 -6.34 21.69
N GLN A 267 -15.47 -6.53 20.49
CA GLN A 267 -16.20 -7.75 20.13
C GLN A 267 -15.32 -9.00 20.15
N ALA A 268 -14.06 -8.90 19.70
CA ALA A 268 -13.12 -10.01 19.71
C ALA A 268 -12.77 -10.45 21.14
N ARG A 269 -12.66 -9.50 22.08
CA ARG A 269 -12.45 -9.80 23.50
C ARG A 269 -13.67 -10.45 24.14
N GLU A 270 -14.86 -9.89 23.94
CA GLU A 270 -16.10 -10.43 24.52
C GLU A 270 -16.40 -11.85 24.04
N ARG A 271 -16.11 -12.14 22.77
CA ARG A 271 -16.37 -13.45 22.16
C ARG A 271 -15.20 -14.44 22.30
N GLY A 272 -14.10 -14.04 22.96
CA GLY A 272 -12.93 -14.89 23.14
C GLY A 272 -12.16 -15.21 21.86
N TYR A 273 -12.26 -14.38 20.82
CA TYR A 273 -11.60 -14.61 19.52
C TYR A 273 -10.09 -14.33 19.53
N ILE A 274 -9.58 -13.67 20.57
CA ILE A 274 -8.15 -13.36 20.70
C ILE A 274 -7.26 -14.61 20.78
N ASP A 275 -7.74 -15.69 21.43
CA ASP A 275 -7.00 -16.95 21.58
C ASP A 275 -7.51 -18.06 20.64
N ARG A 276 -8.42 -17.71 19.71
CA ARG A 276 -9.01 -18.68 18.80
C ARG A 276 -8.04 -18.96 17.65
N THR A 277 -7.41 -20.13 17.66
CA THR A 277 -6.62 -20.63 16.54
C THR A 277 -7.46 -21.54 15.64
N THR A 278 -7.14 -21.58 14.37
CA THR A 278 -7.78 -22.46 13.38
C THR A 278 -7.09 -23.80 13.20
N ASN A 279 -5.85 -23.94 13.71
CA ASN A 279 -5.01 -25.14 13.62
C ASN A 279 -4.78 -25.64 12.18
N TYR A 280 -4.69 -24.71 11.22
CA TYR A 280 -4.13 -25.02 9.89
C TYR A 280 -2.61 -25.14 9.97
#